data_AF-A0A855X3Z4-F1
#
_entry.id   AF-A0A855X3Z4-F1
#
_cell.length_a   1.000
_cell.length_b   1.000
_cell.length_c   1.000
_cell.angle_alpha   90.00
_cell.angle_beta   90.00
_cell.angle_gamma   90.00
#
_symmetry.space_group_name_H-M   'P 1'
#
loop_
_entity.id
_entity.type
_entity.pdbx_description
1 polymer ?
#
loop_
_entity_poly.entity_id
_entity_poly.type
_entity_poly.pdbx_seq_one_letter_code
_entity_poly.pdbx_strand_id
1 'polypeptide(L)'
;MITRKTYASIPDAAEMPNFLEVQIKSYEDFLQAHVPPSKRAMRGLHQIFADVFPVTDIHENYSLEYVNFYLGPTRYSIDECRERNMTFAAPLKVTMRLITRQGEGAQKQVKDI
;
A
#
# COMPACT_ATOMS: atom_id res chain seq x y z
N MET A 1 -5.00 -46.71 -4.90
CA MET A 1 -4.60 -45.51 -5.67
C MET A 1 -5.24 -45.58 -7.04
N ILE A 2 -5.86 -44.50 -7.51
CA ILE A 2 -6.49 -44.44 -8.83
C ILE A 2 -5.44 -43.94 -9.83
N THR A 3 -5.15 -44.72 -10.86
CA THR A 3 -4.14 -44.38 -11.87
C THR A 3 -4.77 -43.62 -13.03
N ARG A 4 -4.40 -42.35 -13.23
CA ARG A 4 -4.86 -41.53 -14.37
C ARG A 4 -4.12 -41.99 -15.64
N LYS A 5 -4.87 -42.39 -16.68
CA LYS A 5 -4.32 -42.66 -18.02
C LYS A 5 -4.60 -41.46 -18.92
N THR A 6 -3.58 -41.01 -19.65
CA THR A 6 -3.65 -39.93 -20.65
C THR A 6 -3.33 -40.52 -22.03
N TYR A 7 -4.09 -40.15 -23.06
CA TYR A 7 -3.88 -40.57 -24.46
C TYR A 7 -3.56 -39.37 -25.38
N ALA A 8 -3.10 -38.26 -24.80
CA ALA A 8 -2.76 -37.06 -25.54
C ALA A 8 -1.56 -37.33 -26.46
N SER A 9 -1.69 -36.90 -27.72
CA SER A 9 -0.64 -37.06 -28.75
C SER A 9 0.34 -35.87 -28.78
N ILE A 10 -0.07 -34.73 -28.25
CA ILE A 10 0.71 -33.48 -28.20
C ILE A 10 1.07 -33.19 -26.73
N PRO A 11 2.32 -32.84 -26.43
CA PRO A 11 2.71 -32.43 -25.08
C PRO A 11 2.12 -31.05 -24.73
N ASP A 12 1.89 -30.81 -23.44
CA ASP A 12 1.46 -29.49 -22.97
C ASP A 12 2.53 -28.44 -23.33
N ALA A 13 2.10 -27.37 -23.99
CA ALA A 13 3.02 -26.34 -24.50
C ALA A 13 3.62 -25.45 -23.39
N ALA A 14 2.94 -25.35 -22.25
CA ALA A 14 3.38 -24.63 -21.08
C ALA A 14 2.72 -25.22 -19.83
N GLU A 15 3.33 -25.00 -18.68
CA GLU A 15 2.72 -25.36 -17.40
C GLU A 15 1.50 -24.47 -17.12
N MET A 16 0.53 -25.04 -16.40
CA MET A 16 -0.67 -24.30 -15.99
C MET A 16 -0.27 -23.16 -15.03
N PRO A 17 -0.57 -21.89 -15.37
CA PRO A 17 -0.24 -20.79 -14.48
C PRO A 17 -1.16 -20.75 -13.25
N ASN A 18 -0.75 -20.01 -12.23
CA ASN A 18 -1.62 -19.71 -11.10
C ASN A 18 -2.65 -18.64 -11.49
N PHE A 19 -3.92 -19.03 -11.61
CA PHE A 19 -5.01 -18.13 -12.01
C PHE A 19 -5.28 -16.98 -11.03
N LEU A 20 -4.82 -17.08 -9.78
CA LEU A 20 -4.97 -16.02 -8.78
C LEU A 20 -3.75 -15.10 -8.71
N GLU A 21 -2.69 -15.40 -9.46
CA GLU A 21 -1.43 -14.66 -9.38
C GLU A 21 -1.62 -13.18 -9.69
N VAL A 22 -2.39 -12.86 -10.72
CA VAL A 22 -2.65 -11.46 -11.11
C VAL A 22 -3.33 -10.69 -9.98
N GLN A 23 -4.26 -11.32 -9.26
CA GLN A 23 -4.98 -10.68 -8.15
C GLN A 23 -4.07 -10.47 -6.95
N ILE A 24 -3.30 -11.49 -6.58
CA ILE A 24 -2.36 -11.43 -5.45
C ILE A 24 -1.28 -10.38 -5.73
N LYS A 25 -0.63 -10.49 -6.89
CA LYS A 25 0.49 -9.62 -7.28
C LYS A 25 0.07 -8.17 -7.43
N SER A 26 -1.09 -7.90 -8.01
CA SER A 26 -1.58 -6.51 -8.13
C SER A 26 -1.83 -5.87 -6.78
N TYR A 27 -2.37 -6.62 -5.81
CA TYR A 27 -2.60 -6.12 -4.45
C TYR A 27 -1.28 -5.93 -3.68
N GLU A 28 -0.34 -6.86 -3.80
CA GLU A 28 1.00 -6.74 -3.20
C GLU A 28 1.77 -5.54 -3.76
N ASP A 29 1.73 -5.35 -5.08
CA ASP A 29 2.37 -4.21 -5.75
C ASP A 29 1.71 -2.88 -5.38
N PHE A 30 0.41 -2.87 -5.16
CA PHE A 30 -0.32 -1.69 -4.72
C PHE A 30 0.03 -1.29 -3.27
N LEU A 31 0.08 -2.27 -2.35
CA LEU A 31 0.30 -2.01 -0.93
C LEU A 31 1.77 -1.86 -0.54
N GLN A 32 2.68 -2.62 -1.16
CA GLN A 32 4.10 -2.72 -0.77
C GLN A 32 4.30 -2.99 0.73
N ALA A 33 3.42 -3.80 1.33
CA ALA A 33 3.32 -3.98 2.79
C ALA A 33 4.62 -4.54 3.42
N HIS A 34 5.35 -5.39 2.69
CA HIS A 34 6.57 -6.05 3.16
C HIS A 34 7.85 -5.30 2.76
N VAL A 35 7.73 -4.11 2.15
CA VAL A 35 8.89 -3.32 1.70
C VAL A 35 9.14 -2.17 2.70
N PRO A 36 10.37 -2.06 3.25
CA PRO A 36 10.74 -0.93 4.11
C PRO A 36 10.49 0.40 3.40
N PRO A 37 10.02 1.46 4.09
CA PRO A 37 9.70 2.74 3.47
C PRO A 37 10.77 3.29 2.53
N SER A 38 12.05 3.18 2.92
CA SER A 38 13.20 3.66 2.13
C SER A 38 13.47 2.90 0.83
N LYS A 39 12.86 1.72 0.65
CA LYS A 39 13.05 0.86 -0.54
C LYS A 39 11.77 0.71 -1.36
N ARG A 40 10.70 1.43 -1.01
CA ARG A 40 9.44 1.35 -1.76
C ARG A 40 9.62 1.97 -3.14
N ALA A 41 9.06 1.31 -4.14
CA ALA A 41 8.98 1.84 -5.48
C ALA A 41 7.89 2.93 -5.54
N MET A 42 8.05 3.90 -6.44
CA MET A 42 7.02 4.90 -6.75
C MET A 42 5.87 4.27 -7.53
N ARG A 43 5.04 3.47 -6.85
CA ARG A 43 3.82 2.84 -7.37
C ARG A 43 2.79 2.61 -6.26
N GLY A 44 1.54 2.39 -6.64
CA GLY A 44 0.46 2.06 -5.71
C GLY A 44 0.24 3.15 -4.67
N LEU A 45 0.06 2.78 -3.40
CA LEU A 45 -0.18 3.72 -2.30
C LEU A 45 0.94 4.76 -2.16
N HIS A 46 2.21 4.35 -2.32
CA HIS A 46 3.33 5.27 -2.14
C HIS A 46 3.30 6.40 -3.18
N GLN A 47 3.01 6.05 -4.44
CA GLN A 47 2.86 7.03 -5.52
C GLN A 47 1.65 7.92 -5.30
N ILE A 48 0.49 7.35 -4.94
CA ILE A 48 -0.74 8.14 -4.72
C ILE A 48 -0.51 9.21 -3.65
N PHE A 49 0.15 8.87 -2.55
CA PHE A 49 0.47 9.88 -1.52
C PHE A 49 1.48 10.91 -2.01
N ALA A 50 2.50 10.50 -2.77
CA ALA A 50 3.48 11.42 -3.34
C ALA A 50 2.91 12.33 -4.45
N ASP A 51 1.85 11.91 -5.14
CA ASP A 51 1.21 12.68 -6.20
C ASP A 51 0.19 13.69 -5.63
N VAL A 52 -0.50 13.33 -4.55
CA VAL A 52 -1.51 14.19 -3.90
C VAL A 52 -0.87 15.24 -2.98
N PHE A 53 0.28 14.93 -2.37
CA PHE A 53 1.01 15.85 -1.49
C PHE A 53 2.29 16.34 -2.20
N PRO A 54 2.68 17.61 -2.04
CA PRO A 54 2.30 18.52 -0.98
C PRO A 54 0.97 19.27 -1.20
N VAL A 55 0.25 19.52 -0.09
CA VAL A 55 -0.90 20.42 -0.07
C VAL A 55 -0.54 21.67 0.71
N THR A 56 -0.82 22.84 0.13
CA THR A 56 -0.53 24.16 0.73
C THR A 56 -1.82 24.93 0.99
N ASP A 57 -1.81 25.75 2.04
CA ASP A 57 -2.87 26.73 2.29
C ASP A 57 -2.85 27.86 1.23
N ILE A 58 -3.98 28.57 1.07
CA ILE A 58 -4.17 29.68 0.11
C ILE A 58 -3.11 30.76 0.27
N HIS A 59 -2.66 30.98 1.50
CA HIS A 59 -1.64 31.98 1.84
C HIS A 59 -0.21 31.41 1.89
N GLU A 60 0.01 30.15 1.50
CA GLU A 60 1.30 29.43 1.53
C GLU A 60 2.04 29.41 2.88
N ASN A 61 1.36 29.76 3.98
CA ASN A 61 1.93 29.77 5.32
C ASN A 61 2.15 28.36 5.87
N TYR A 62 1.37 27.38 5.41
CA TYR A 62 1.43 26.00 5.84
C TYR A 62 1.50 25.07 4.63
N SER A 63 2.37 24.05 4.73
CA SER A 63 2.47 22.98 3.73
C SER A 63 2.51 21.64 4.44
N LEU A 64 1.68 20.70 3.98
CA LEU A 64 1.67 19.32 4.44
C LEU A 64 2.38 18.45 3.40
N GLU A 65 3.49 17.84 3.81
CA GLU A 65 4.29 16.95 2.98
C GLU A 65 4.14 15.50 3.42
N TYR A 66 4.11 14.58 2.46
CA TYR A 66 4.09 13.15 2.74
C TYR A 66 5.51 12.64 3.07
N VAL A 67 5.65 11.89 4.16
CA VAL A 67 6.93 11.26 4.55
C VAL A 67 6.90 9.76 4.28
N ASN A 68 5.97 9.04 4.88
CA ASN A 68 5.80 7.60 4.68
C ASN A 68 4.41 7.11 5.12
N PHE A 69 4.09 5.84 4.87
CA PHE A 69 2.91 5.17 5.42
C PHE A 69 3.25 3.83 6.07
N TYR A 70 2.39 3.38 6.98
CA TYR A 70 2.48 2.10 7.68
C TYR A 70 1.12 1.40 7.68
N LEU A 71 1.12 0.11 7.36
CA LEU A 71 -0.03 -0.77 7.49
C LEU A 71 0.08 -1.52 8.82
N GLY A 72 -0.87 -1.31 9.72
CA GLY A 72 -0.90 -2.00 11.00
C GLY A 72 -1.47 -3.42 10.89
N PRO A 73 -1.40 -4.20 11.98
CA PRO A 73 -1.97 -5.54 12.01
C PRO A 73 -3.50 -5.48 11.89
N THR A 74 -4.08 -6.53 11.31
CA THR A 74 -5.52 -6.76 11.31
C THR A 74 -6.01 -6.98 12.73
N ARG A 75 -7.15 -6.37 13.10
CA ARG A 75 -7.68 -6.44 14.46
C ARG A 75 -8.31 -7.80 14.81
N TYR A 76 -8.84 -8.49 13.81
CA TYR A 76 -9.55 -9.76 13.94
C TYR A 76 -9.07 -10.72 12.85
N SER A 77 -9.27 -12.01 13.10
CA SER A 77 -9.04 -13.06 12.10
C SER A 77 -10.15 -13.11 11.05
N ILE A 78 -9.89 -13.81 9.94
CA ILE A 78 -10.87 -13.98 8.86
C ILE A 78 -12.13 -14.68 9.36
N ASP A 79 -11.98 -15.71 10.21
CA ASP A 79 -13.11 -16.49 10.72
C ASP A 79 -13.98 -15.68 11.67
N GLU A 80 -13.39 -14.90 12.58
CA GLU A 80 -14.14 -13.96 13.43
C GLU A 80 -14.89 -12.91 12.61
N CYS A 81 -14.27 -12.38 11.54
CA CYS A 81 -14.92 -11.43 10.65
C CYS A 81 -16.11 -12.06 9.93
N ARG A 82 -16.01 -13.34 9.50
CA ARG A 82 -17.12 -14.07 8.87
C ARG A 82 -18.26 -14.33 9.84
N GLU A 83 -17.98 -14.81 11.04
CA GLU A 83 -19.00 -15.10 12.06
C GLU A 83 -19.76 -13.84 12.50
N ARG A 84 -19.05 -12.71 12.62
CA ARG A 84 -19.62 -11.45 13.11
C ARG A 84 -20.11 -10.52 11.99
N ASN A 85 -20.12 -10.97 10.73
CA ASN A 85 -20.45 -10.14 9.56
C ASN A 85 -19.67 -8.80 9.53
N MET A 86 -18.37 -8.85 9.83
CA MET A 86 -17.46 -7.70 9.83
C MET A 86 -16.56 -7.69 8.59
N THR A 87 -16.04 -6.52 8.23
CA THR A 87 -15.03 -6.40 7.15
C THR A 87 -13.63 -6.70 7.68
N PHE A 88 -12.92 -7.62 7.02
CA PHE A 88 -11.52 -7.91 7.30
C PHE A 88 -10.63 -6.81 6.69
N ALA A 89 -10.00 -5.98 7.54
CA ALA A 89 -9.18 -4.85 7.11
C ALA A 89 -8.03 -4.56 8.07
N ALA A 90 -6.97 -3.95 7.53
CA ALA A 90 -5.82 -3.44 8.26
C ALA A 90 -5.86 -1.91 8.33
N PRO A 91 -5.47 -1.28 9.47
CA PRO A 91 -5.42 0.16 9.57
C PRO A 91 -4.24 0.74 8.78
N LEU A 92 -4.49 1.77 7.96
CA LEU A 92 -3.47 2.55 7.28
C LEU A 92 -3.15 3.81 8.10
N LYS A 93 -1.88 3.96 8.48
CA LYS A 93 -1.35 5.17 9.14
C LYS A 93 -0.38 5.87 8.20
N VAL A 94 -0.43 7.18 8.14
CA VAL A 94 0.44 7.98 7.27
C VAL A 94 1.16 9.00 8.15
N THR A 95 2.48 9.09 8.01
CA THR A 95 3.29 10.13 8.66
C THR A 95 3.41 11.31 7.71
N MET A 96 2.94 12.46 8.17
CA MET A 96 2.99 13.70 7.42
C MET A 96 3.92 14.69 8.10
N ARG A 97 4.43 15.63 7.34
CA ARG A 97 5.27 16.72 7.83
C ARG A 97 4.59 18.03 7.58
N LEU A 98 4.33 18.77 8.64
CA LEU A 98 3.85 20.14 8.58
C LEU A 98 5.03 21.10 8.54
N ILE A 99 5.09 21.92 7.49
CA ILE A 99 6.04 23.02 7.34
C ILE A 99 5.29 24.33 7.53
N THR A 100 5.75 25.15 8.47
CA THR A 100 5.23 26.50 8.70
C THR A 100 6.23 27.54 8.18
N ARG A 101 5.75 28.47 7.35
CA ARG A 101 6.48 29.62 6.83
C ARG A 101 5.90 30.87 7.51
N GLN A 102 6.50 31.35 8.59
CA GLN A 102 6.18 32.68 9.14
C GLN A 102 7.06 33.75 8.45
N GLY A 103 6.46 34.92 8.18
CA GLY A 103 7.00 35.98 7.34
C GLY A 103 8.40 36.50 7.69
N GLU A 104 9.11 36.93 6.63
CA GLU A 104 10.36 37.72 6.52
C GLU A 104 11.56 37.46 7.46
N GLY A 105 11.52 36.45 8.33
CA GLY A 105 12.62 36.09 9.23
C GLY A 105 12.83 34.58 9.31
N ALA A 106 13.50 34.02 8.30
CA ALA A 106 14.05 32.67 8.15
C ALA A 106 14.03 31.70 9.36
N GLN A 107 12.86 31.24 9.82
CA GLN A 107 12.74 30.05 10.66
C GLN A 107 11.64 29.13 10.13
N LYS A 108 12.06 28.12 9.36
CA LYS A 108 11.19 27.00 8.97
C LYS A 108 11.04 26.07 10.18
N GLN A 109 9.87 26.09 10.81
CA GLN A 109 9.54 25.07 11.81
C GLN A 109 8.98 23.85 11.09
N VAL A 110 9.63 22.70 11.31
CA VAL A 110 9.26 21.42 10.71
C VAL A 110 8.75 20.52 11.84
N LYS A 111 7.51 20.03 11.71
CA LYS A 111 6.90 19.13 12.68
C LYS A 111 6.31 17.93 11.97
N ASP A 112 6.78 16.74 12.31
CA ASP A 112 6.17 15.49 11.84
C ASP A 112 4.94 15.18 12.72
N ILE A 113 3.81 14.83 12.10
CA ILE A 113 2.51 14.53 12.73
C ILE A 113 1.88 13.24 12.20
#